data_AF-A0A4Q3VKH2-F1
#
_entry.id   AF-A0A4Q3VKH2-F1
#
_cell.length_a   1.000
_cell.length_b   1.000
_cell.length_c   1.000
_cell.angle_alpha   90.00
_cell.angle_beta   90.00
_cell.angle_gamma   90.00
#
_symmetry.space_group_name_H-M   'P 1'
#
loop_
_entity.id
_entity.type
_entity.pdbx_description
1 polymer ?
#
loop_
_entity_poly.entity_id
_entity_poly.type
_entity_poly.pdbx_seq_one_letter_code
_entity_poly.pdbx_strand_id
1 'polypeptide(L)'
;MLKKDSFVFGMILGCIAPLIGLALFKFSKFSSFSFQETFQFMLQEHGYRTLTVALSLSLLLNAVLFTIYINTHKDHTAKGIFATTVVYGAVILLIKTFY
;
A
#
# COMPACT_ATOMS: atom_id res chain seq x y z
N MET A 1 -20.81 -10.76 -4.71
CA MET A 1 -20.20 -11.45 -5.87
C MET A 1 -18.66 -11.49 -5.78
N LEU A 2 -18.09 -11.79 -4.60
CA LEU A 2 -16.64 -11.90 -4.35
C LEU A 2 -16.28 -13.36 -4.00
N LYS A 3 -16.59 -14.29 -4.91
CA LYS A 3 -16.33 -15.73 -4.76
C LYS A 3 -15.13 -16.22 -5.59
N LYS A 4 -14.38 -15.32 -6.23
CA LYS A 4 -13.24 -15.72 -7.05
C LYS A 4 -12.00 -15.83 -6.15
N ASP A 5 -11.73 -17.05 -5.67
CA ASP A 5 -10.43 -17.32 -5.07
C ASP A 5 -9.39 -17.45 -6.18
N SER A 6 -8.70 -16.37 -6.47
CA SER A 6 -7.70 -16.38 -7.54
C SER A 6 -6.51 -15.51 -7.18
N PHE A 7 -5.33 -16.03 -7.49
CA PHE A 7 -4.07 -15.35 -7.25
C PHE A 7 -4.02 -13.97 -7.93
N VAL A 8 -4.45 -13.89 -9.19
CA VAL A 8 -4.49 -12.63 -9.97
C VAL A 8 -5.41 -11.60 -9.31
N PHE A 9 -6.57 -12.03 -8.80
CA PHE A 9 -7.47 -11.13 -8.07
C PHE A 9 -6.82 -10.61 -6.79
N GLY A 10 -6.10 -11.48 -6.07
CA GLY A 10 -5.30 -11.10 -4.92
C GLY A 10 -4.22 -10.06 -5.25
N MET A 11 -3.51 -10.23 -6.37
CA MET A 11 -2.52 -9.25 -6.80
C MET A 11 -3.14 -7.89 -7.11
N ILE A 12 -4.27 -7.87 -7.81
CA ILE A 12 -4.98 -6.60 -8.12
C ILE A 12 -5.40 -5.91 -6.83
N LEU A 13 -5.98 -6.66 -5.88
CA LEU A 13 -6.34 -6.11 -4.56
C LEU A 13 -5.13 -5.59 -3.80
N GLY A 14 -4.02 -6.32 -3.83
CA GLY A 14 -2.78 -5.93 -3.17
C GLY A 14 -2.15 -4.67 -3.76
N CYS A 15 -2.38 -4.37 -5.04
CA CYS A 15 -1.98 -3.10 -5.65
C CYS A 15 -2.92 -1.93 -5.31
N ILE A 16 -4.16 -2.19 -4.91
CA ILE A 16 -5.13 -1.13 -4.55
C ILE A 16 -4.81 -0.54 -3.17
N ALA A 17 -4.39 -1.36 -2.22
CA ALA A 17 -4.07 -0.90 -0.86
C ALA A 17 -3.01 0.24 -0.79
N PRO A 18 -1.91 0.24 -1.57
CA PRO A 18 -1.00 1.39 -1.59
C PRO A 18 -1.60 2.66 -2.19
N LEU A 19 -2.50 2.55 -3.17
CA LEU A 19 -3.25 3.71 -3.67
C LEU A 19 -4.16 4.29 -2.57
N ILE A 20 -4.84 3.42 -1.82
CA ILE A 20 -5.70 3.84 -0.70
C ILE A 20 -4.85 4.44 0.43
N GLY A 21 -3.72 3.84 0.79
CA GLY A 21 -2.85 4.33 1.84
C GLY A 21 -2.29 5.73 1.54
N LEU A 22 -1.85 5.96 0.30
CA LEU A 22 -1.44 7.29 -0.16
C LEU A 22 -2.60 8.29 -0.16
N ALA A 23 -3.78 7.89 -0.65
CA ALA A 23 -4.95 8.75 -0.65
C ALA A 23 -5.38 9.15 0.76
N LEU A 24 -5.46 8.20 1.70
CA LEU A 24 -5.80 8.45 3.11
C LEU A 24 -4.78 9.39 3.75
N PHE A 25 -3.49 9.18 3.50
CA PHE A 25 -2.45 10.06 4.03
C PHE A 25 -2.55 11.48 3.48
N LYS A 26 -2.84 11.63 2.17
CA LYS A 26 -3.13 12.92 1.53
C LYS A 26 -4.31 13.61 2.20
N PHE A 27 -5.45 12.93 2.34
CA PHE A 27 -6.65 13.54 2.95
C PHE A 27 -6.44 13.92 4.42
N SER A 28 -5.61 13.16 5.15
CA SER A 28 -5.33 13.44 6.56
C SER A 28 -4.36 14.62 6.76
N LYS A 29 -3.25 14.69 6.02
CA LYS A 29 -2.19 15.70 6.24
C LYS A 29 -2.12 16.82 5.20
N PHE A 30 -2.53 16.55 3.97
CA PHE A 30 -2.35 17.43 2.80
C PHE A 30 -3.69 17.73 2.12
N SER A 31 -4.76 17.88 2.92
CA SER A 31 -6.12 18.11 2.38
C SER A 31 -6.16 19.32 1.44
N SER A 32 -5.44 20.39 1.80
CA SER A 32 -5.34 21.64 1.03
C SER A 32 -4.47 21.59 -0.22
N PHE A 33 -3.61 20.58 -0.38
CA PHE A 33 -2.73 20.44 -1.54
C PHE A 33 -3.36 19.56 -2.61
N SER A 34 -3.02 19.83 -3.87
CA SER A 34 -3.31 18.92 -4.99
C SER A 34 -2.48 17.63 -4.88
N PHE A 35 -2.87 16.58 -5.62
CA PHE A 35 -2.10 15.33 -5.67
C PHE A 35 -0.66 15.56 -6.15
N GLN A 36 -0.49 16.44 -7.15
CA GLN A 36 0.82 16.76 -7.71
C GLN A 36 1.71 17.48 -6.70
N GLU A 37 1.17 18.48 -5.99
CA GLU A 37 1.90 19.19 -4.94
C GLU A 37 2.25 18.28 -3.77
N THR A 38 1.35 17.38 -3.39
CA THR A 38 1.60 16.41 -2.32
C THR A 38 2.77 15.49 -2.68
N PHE A 39 2.80 14.97 -3.91
CA PHE A 39 3.91 14.15 -4.39
C PHE A 39 5.22 14.93 -4.50
N GLN A 40 5.19 16.16 -5.01
CA GLN A 40 6.36 17.02 -5.06
C GLN A 40 6.91 17.29 -3.66
N PHE A 41 6.04 17.61 -2.70
CA PHE A 41 6.42 17.81 -1.31
C PHE A 41 7.05 16.56 -0.70
N MET A 42 6.42 15.39 -0.87
CA MET A 42 6.92 14.11 -0.36
C MET A 42 8.29 13.71 -0.94
N LEU A 43 8.56 14.09 -2.19
CA LEU A 43 9.83 13.78 -2.87
C LEU A 43 10.92 14.81 -2.58
N GLN A 44 10.56 16.06 -2.30
CA GLN A 44 11.49 17.13 -1.95
C GLN A 44 11.81 17.18 -0.45
N GLU A 45 10.98 16.56 0.40
CA GLU A 45 11.23 16.48 1.84
C GLU A 45 12.51 15.67 2.11
N HIS A 46 13.48 16.32 2.76
CA HIS A 46 14.72 15.66 3.19
C HIS A 46 14.42 14.43 4.04
N GLY A 47 14.90 13.27 3.61
CA GLY A 47 14.73 11.98 4.29
C GLY A 47 13.36 11.32 4.10
N TYR A 48 12.57 11.77 3.11
CA TYR A 48 11.34 11.07 2.64
C TYR A 48 10.39 10.64 3.76
N ARG A 49 10.29 11.42 4.84
CA ARG A 49 9.62 11.01 6.08
C ARG A 49 8.12 10.80 5.85
N THR A 50 7.47 11.76 5.20
CA THR A 50 6.04 11.68 4.87
C THR A 50 5.73 10.55 3.90
N LEU A 51 6.57 10.38 2.87
CA LEU A 51 6.47 9.27 1.93
C LEU A 51 6.56 7.92 2.65
N THR A 52 7.55 7.77 3.53
CA THR A 52 7.75 6.55 4.32
C THR A 52 6.56 6.23 5.22
N VAL A 53 5.94 7.24 5.84
CA VAL A 53 4.73 7.04 6.67
C VAL A 53 3.54 6.63 5.82
N ALA A 54 3.33 7.26 4.66
CA ALA A 54 2.24 6.89 3.75
C ALA A 54 2.39 5.47 3.20
N LEU A 55 3.62 5.07 2.89
CA LEU A 55 3.98 3.72 2.45
C LEU A 55 3.85 2.68 3.59
N SER A 56 4.18 3.06 4.82
CA SER A 56 3.93 2.22 6.01
C SER A 56 2.43 2.01 6.26
N LEU A 57 1.62 3.05 6.09
CA LEU A 57 0.16 2.96 6.19
C LEU A 57 -0.41 2.02 5.12
N SER A 58 0.15 2.09 3.91
CA SER A 58 -0.19 1.20 2.79
C SER A 58 0.07 -0.27 3.11
N LEU A 59 1.23 -0.58 3.73
CA LEU A 59 1.57 -1.92 4.22
C LEU A 59 0.54 -2.42 5.24
N LEU A 60 0.13 -1.55 6.18
CA LEU A 60 -0.85 -1.89 7.20
C LEU A 60 -2.23 -2.22 6.59
N LEU A 61 -2.69 -1.42 5.63
CA LEU A 61 -3.96 -1.70 4.92
C LEU A 61 -3.91 -3.04 4.17
N ASN A 62 -2.77 -3.36 3.56
CA ASN A 62 -2.60 -4.65 2.89
C ASN A 62 -2.56 -5.82 3.87
N ALA A 63 -1.97 -5.65 5.05
CA ALA A 63 -2.03 -6.65 6.11
C ALA A 63 -3.47 -6.90 6.58
N VAL A 64 -4.29 -5.84 6.67
CA VAL A 64 -5.73 -5.97 6.97
C VAL A 64 -6.45 -6.75 5.87
N LEU A 65 -6.24 -6.40 4.59
CA LEU A 65 -6.83 -7.14 3.47
C LEU A 65 -6.40 -8.61 3.47
N PHE A 66 -5.10 -8.87 3.65
CA PHE A 66 -4.55 -10.22 3.77
C PHE A 66 -5.25 -11.00 4.89
N THR A 67 -5.40 -10.39 6.07
CA THR A 67 -6.04 -11.02 7.25
C THR A 67 -7.51 -11.34 7.00
N ILE A 68 -8.25 -10.46 6.33
CA ILE A 68 -9.66 -10.72 5.98
C ILE A 68 -9.75 -11.91 5.02
N TYR A 69 -8.92 -11.97 3.98
CA TYR A 69 -8.98 -13.02 2.97
C TYR A 69 -8.49 -14.37 3.48
N ILE A 70 -7.46 -14.43 4.33
CA ILE A 70 -7.00 -15.68 4.95
C ILE A 70 -8.06 -16.24 5.92
N ASN A 71 -8.71 -15.38 6.73
CA ASN A 71 -9.77 -15.81 7.65
C ASN A 71 -11.05 -16.23 6.92
N THR A 72 -11.25 -15.79 5.67
CA THR A 72 -12.38 -16.22 4.83
C THR A 72 -12.04 -17.47 4.00
N HIS A 73 -10.94 -18.18 4.32
CA HIS A 73 -10.46 -19.36 3.60
C HIS A 73 -10.25 -19.13 2.09
N LYS A 74 -9.84 -17.91 1.70
CA LYS A 74 -9.53 -17.54 0.31
C LYS A 74 -8.02 -17.50 0.11
N ASP A 75 -7.39 -18.66 0.27
CA ASP A 75 -5.94 -18.77 0.39
C ASP A 75 -5.20 -18.36 -0.89
N HIS A 76 -5.76 -18.60 -2.08
CA HIS A 76 -5.12 -18.18 -3.33
C HIS A 76 -5.11 -16.66 -3.48
N THR A 77 -6.19 -16.00 -3.07
CA THR A 77 -6.30 -14.54 -3.07
C THR A 77 -5.37 -13.93 -2.03
N ALA A 78 -5.34 -14.49 -0.82
CA ALA A 78 -4.43 -14.05 0.24
C ALA A 78 -2.96 -14.16 -0.19
N LYS A 79 -2.57 -15.24 -0.88
CA LYS A 79 -1.23 -15.38 -1.49
C LYS A 79 -0.92 -14.29 -2.51
N GLY A 80 -1.89 -13.91 -3.34
CA GLY A 80 -1.73 -12.82 -4.31
C GLY A 80 -1.48 -11.47 -3.63
N ILE A 81 -2.29 -11.14 -2.61
CA ILE A 81 -2.13 -9.91 -1.81
C ILE A 81 -0.75 -9.89 -1.14
N PHE A 82 -0.36 -11.01 -0.52
CA PHE A 82 0.93 -11.15 0.15
C PHE A 82 2.10 -11.00 -0.83
N ALA A 83 2.05 -11.64 -1.99
CA ALA A 83 3.09 -11.55 -3.01
C ALA A 83 3.33 -10.10 -3.45
N THR A 84 2.27 -9.35 -3.76
CA THR A 84 2.40 -7.93 -4.07
C THR A 84 2.93 -7.11 -2.91
N THR A 85 2.50 -7.44 -1.68
CA THR A 85 2.95 -6.79 -0.44
C THR A 85 4.45 -6.93 -0.23
N VAL A 86 5.00 -8.11 -0.50
CA VAL A 86 6.44 -8.35 -0.42
C VAL A 86 7.19 -7.54 -1.47
N VAL A 87 6.69 -7.48 -2.72
CA VAL A 87 7.36 -6.75 -3.82
C VAL A 87 7.49 -5.27 -3.50
N TYR A 88 6.38 -4.57 -3.25
CA TYR A 88 6.47 -3.13 -2.97
C TYR A 88 7.02 -2.88 -1.56
N GLY A 89 6.82 -3.79 -0.60
CA GLY A 89 7.43 -3.71 0.74
C GLY A 89 8.96 -3.71 0.68
N ALA A 90 9.54 -4.55 -0.18
CA ALA A 90 10.98 -4.53 -0.45
C ALA A 90 11.42 -3.19 -1.06
N VAL A 91 10.65 -2.63 -2.00
CA VAL A 91 10.94 -1.29 -2.58
C VAL A 91 10.93 -0.20 -1.49
N ILE A 92 9.95 -0.21 -0.60
CA ILE A 92 9.85 0.76 0.52
C ILE A 92 11.07 0.64 1.44
N LEU A 93 11.47 -0.59 1.78
CA LEU A 93 12.64 -0.83 2.62
C LEU A 93 13.91 -0.34 1.94
N LEU A 94 14.10 -0.61 0.65
CA LEU A 94 15.25 -0.13 -0.12
C LEU A 94 15.31 1.40 -0.13
N ILE A 95 14.18 2.09 -0.37
CA ILE A 95 14.13 3.55 -0.31
C ILE A 95 14.55 4.02 1.07
N LYS A 96 13.95 3.50 2.14
CA LYS A 96 14.24 3.94 3.52
C LYS A 96 15.67 3.63 3.98
N THR A 97 16.28 2.55 3.49
CA THR A 97 17.62 2.15 3.90
C THR A 97 18.71 2.93 3.18
N PHE A 98 18.51 3.28 1.92
CA PHE A 98 19.55 3.91 1.08
C PHE A 98 19.34 5.42 0.84
N TYR A 99 18.14 5.95 1.11
CA TYR A 99 17.77 7.36 0.92
C TYR A 99 17.10 7.94 2.17
#